data_AF-A0A6P8CYS8-F1
#
_entry.id   AF-A0A6P8CYS8-F1
#
_cell.length_a   1.000
_cell.length_b   1.000
_cell.length_c   1.000
_cell.angle_alpha   90.00
_cell.angle_beta   90.00
_cell.angle_gamma   90.00
#
_symmetry.space_group_name_H-M   'P 1'
#
loop_
_entity.id
_entity.type
_entity.pdbx_description
1 polymer ?
#
loop_
_entity_poly.entity_id
_entity_poly.type
_entity_poly.pdbx_seq_one_letter_code
_entity_poly.pdbx_strand_id
1 'polypeptide(L)'
;MNFRTDNEPFKKEMQKFTTMIVNMMKSEKLFESQGGPIILSQIENEFGPVEYEIGPPGQVYTNWAAKMAVAQDIGVCWVMCKQHDAPDPIINTCNGFYCDYFYANKPYKPKMWTEAWTGCNNISQQC
;
A
#
# COMPACT_ATOMS: atom_id res chain seq x y z
N MET A 1 6.44 21.55 -3.46
CA MET A 1 6.25 20.23 -2.83
C MET A 1 5.49 19.39 -3.84
N ASN A 2 6.09 18.31 -4.35
CA ASN A 2 5.45 17.44 -5.32
C ASN A 2 5.02 16.18 -4.58
N PHE A 3 3.73 15.87 -4.61
CA PHE A 3 3.19 14.70 -3.92
C PHE A 3 3.36 13.45 -4.77
N ARG A 4 3.49 12.31 -4.07
CA ARG A 4 3.43 10.95 -4.66
C ARG A 4 4.38 10.77 -5.86
N THR A 5 5.63 11.17 -5.67
CA THR A 5 6.72 11.02 -6.64
C THR A 5 8.06 11.00 -5.90
N ASP A 6 9.18 10.78 -6.60
CA ASP A 6 10.51 10.81 -6.00
C ASP A 6 10.92 12.24 -5.61
N ASN A 7 10.40 12.69 -4.48
CA ASN A 7 10.58 14.03 -3.93
C ASN A 7 10.95 13.94 -2.45
N GLU A 8 12.20 14.30 -2.13
CA GLU A 8 12.73 14.18 -0.76
C GLU A 8 11.90 14.88 0.32
N PRO A 9 11.43 16.13 0.13
CA PRO A 9 10.55 16.77 1.11
C PRO A 9 9.27 15.96 1.39
N PHE A 10 8.63 15.42 0.36
CA PHE A 10 7.43 14.59 0.52
C PHE A 10 7.74 13.26 1.21
N LYS A 11 8.79 12.56 0.75
CA LYS A 11 9.25 11.28 1.30
C LYS A 11 9.55 11.39 2.79
N LYS A 12 10.20 12.48 3.21
CA LYS A 12 10.51 12.75 4.62
C LYS A 12 9.24 12.89 5.47
N GLU A 13 8.26 13.67 5.02
CA GLU A 13 7.02 13.87 5.79
C GLU A 13 6.13 12.63 5.79
N MET A 14 6.03 11.91 4.67
CA MET A 14 5.33 10.63 4.59
C MET A 14 5.94 9.60 5.55
N GLN A 15 7.26 9.40 5.51
CA GLN A 15 7.95 8.48 6.41
C GLN A 15 7.76 8.87 7.88
N LYS A 16 7.86 10.16 8.20
CA LYS A 16 7.65 10.66 9.56
C LYS A 16 6.26 10.30 10.09
N PHE A 17 5.21 10.56 9.30
CA PHE A 17 3.84 10.24 9.70
C PHE A 17 3.59 8.74 9.79
N THR A 18 4.03 7.96 8.79
CA THR A 18 3.92 6.49 8.81
C THR A 18 4.60 5.90 10.04
N THR A 19 5.82 6.35 10.35
CA THR A 19 6.58 5.88 11.52
C THR A 19 5.89 6.24 12.83
N MET A 20 5.30 7.43 12.93
CA MET A 20 4.50 7.83 14.10
C MET A 20 3.33 6.88 14.34
N ILE A 21 2.53 6.59 13.29
CA ILE A 21 1.38 5.68 13.41
C ILE A 21 1.85 4.27 13.76
N VAL A 22 2.87 3.73 13.08
CA VAL A 22 3.41 2.40 13.42
C VAL A 22 3.87 2.34 14.88
N ASN A 23 4.60 3.35 15.35
CA ASN A 23 5.07 3.38 16.73
C ASN A 23 3.91 3.43 17.73
N MET A 24 2.84 4.18 17.44
CA MET A 24 1.63 4.18 18.26
C MET A 24 0.96 2.80 18.28
N MET A 25 0.85 2.12 17.13
CA MET A 25 0.27 0.77 17.10
C MET A 25 1.14 -0.24 17.85
N LYS A 26 2.47 -0.11 17.75
CA LYS A 26 3.44 -0.95 18.48
C LYS A 26 3.38 -0.74 19.99
N SER A 27 3.25 0.51 20.46
CA SER A 27 3.20 0.82 21.90
C SER A 27 1.97 0.22 22.57
N GLU A 28 0.85 0.19 21.85
CA GLU A 28 -0.41 -0.43 22.30
C GLU A 28 -0.50 -1.94 21.97
N LYS A 29 0.58 -2.54 21.45
CA LYS A 29 0.65 -3.97 21.07
C LYS A 29 -0.47 -4.40 20.12
N LEU A 30 -0.81 -3.55 19.16
CA LEU A 30 -1.95 -3.77 18.28
C LEU A 30 -1.64 -4.64 17.06
N PHE A 31 -0.38 -4.87 16.71
CA PHE A 31 -0.03 -5.84 15.68
C PHE A 31 -0.23 -7.28 16.17
N GLU A 32 -0.70 -8.16 15.28
CA GLU A 32 -0.93 -9.58 15.61
C GLU A 32 0.34 -10.27 16.10
N SER A 33 1.49 -9.88 15.56
CA SER A 33 2.83 -10.29 16.05
C SER A 33 3.08 -9.98 17.53
N GLN A 34 2.31 -9.07 18.13
CA GLN A 34 2.35 -8.67 19.54
C GLN A 34 1.12 -9.15 20.33
N GLY A 35 0.24 -9.96 19.72
CA GLY A 35 -1.03 -10.43 20.27
C GLY A 35 -2.23 -9.51 20.01
N GLY A 36 -2.07 -8.49 19.15
CA GLY A 36 -3.12 -7.52 18.82
C GLY A 36 -3.97 -7.91 17.59
N PRO A 37 -4.93 -7.05 17.20
CA PRO A 37 -5.86 -7.36 16.12
C PRO A 37 -5.36 -7.02 14.69
N ILE A 38 -4.28 -6.25 14.53
CA ILE A 38 -3.82 -5.77 13.21
C ILE A 38 -3.00 -6.86 12.53
N ILE A 39 -3.59 -7.49 11.50
CA ILE A 39 -2.97 -8.58 10.72
C ILE A 39 -2.34 -8.12 9.40
N LEU A 40 -2.58 -6.87 9.00
CA LEU A 40 -2.18 -6.33 7.71
C LEU A 40 -2.03 -4.81 7.79
N SER A 41 -1.16 -4.23 6.97
CA SER A 41 -1.09 -2.78 6.76
C SER A 41 -0.85 -2.46 5.29
N GLN A 42 -1.39 -1.33 4.81
CA GLN A 42 -1.20 -0.88 3.44
C GLN A 42 -0.30 0.36 3.40
N ILE A 43 0.65 0.39 2.48
CA ILE A 43 1.41 1.59 2.14
C ILE A 43 0.99 2.10 0.76
N GLU A 44 0.85 3.41 0.59
CA GLU A 44 0.24 4.00 -0.63
C GLU A 44 -1.19 3.53 -0.90
N ASN A 45 -1.84 4.09 -1.93
CA ASN A 45 -3.17 3.66 -2.35
C ASN A 45 -3.39 3.86 -3.85
N GLU A 46 -3.64 2.76 -4.57
CA GLU A 46 -3.87 2.74 -6.01
C GLU A 46 -2.84 3.56 -6.82
N PHE A 47 -1.55 3.37 -6.50
CA PHE A 47 -0.49 4.17 -7.09
C PHE A 47 -0.01 3.67 -8.45
N GLY A 48 -0.21 2.40 -8.80
CA GLY A 48 0.26 1.84 -10.08
C GLY A 48 -0.17 2.62 -11.34
N PRO A 49 -1.44 3.08 -11.46
CA PRO A 49 -1.84 3.95 -12.57
C PRO A 49 -1.10 5.29 -12.58
N VAL A 50 -0.89 5.91 -11.40
CA VAL A 50 -0.15 7.17 -11.28
C VAL A 50 1.32 6.97 -11.65
N GLU A 51 1.93 5.90 -11.17
CA GLU A 51 3.30 5.50 -11.51
C GLU A 51 3.49 5.33 -13.01
N TYR A 52 2.54 4.68 -13.69
CA TYR A 52 2.59 4.53 -15.14
C TYR A 52 2.61 5.88 -15.85
N GLU A 53 1.80 6.84 -15.40
CA GLU A 53 1.74 8.18 -15.99
C GLU A 53 3.01 9.01 -15.73
N ILE A 54 3.56 8.96 -14.52
CA ILE A 54 4.72 9.78 -14.15
C ILE A 54 6.06 9.11 -14.48
N GLY A 55 6.07 7.81 -14.82
CA GLY A 55 7.22 7.09 -15.34
C GLY A 55 8.31 6.82 -14.29
N PRO A 56 9.61 6.92 -14.65
CA PRO A 56 10.72 6.50 -13.79
C PRO A 56 10.73 7.09 -12.37
N PRO A 57 10.39 8.38 -12.13
CA PRO A 57 10.25 8.91 -10.77
C PRO A 57 9.19 8.18 -9.93
N GLY A 58 8.12 7.68 -10.56
CA GLY A 58 7.11 6.85 -9.91
C GLY A 58 7.69 5.52 -9.47
N GLN A 59 8.44 4.83 -10.33
CA GLN A 59 9.11 3.57 -10.01
C GLN A 59 10.11 3.70 -8.85
N VAL A 60 10.90 4.78 -8.83
CA VAL A 60 11.82 5.05 -7.73
C VAL A 60 11.05 5.27 -6.43
N TYR A 61 9.96 6.04 -6.48
CA TYR A 61 9.09 6.28 -5.34
C TYR A 61 8.38 5.01 -4.83
N THR A 62 7.81 4.19 -5.70
CA THR A 62 7.17 2.90 -5.37
C THR A 62 8.14 1.98 -4.63
N ASN A 63 9.35 1.84 -5.16
CA ASN A 63 10.40 1.04 -4.53
C ASN A 63 10.83 1.62 -3.17
N TRP A 64 10.91 2.95 -3.05
CA TRP A 64 11.21 3.60 -1.77
C TRP A 64 10.09 3.39 -0.75
N ALA A 65 8.82 3.59 -1.13
CA ALA A 65 7.67 3.49 -0.24
C ALA A 65 7.54 2.06 0.32
N ALA A 66 7.69 1.05 -0.54
CA ALA A 66 7.69 -0.34 -0.13
C ALA A 66 8.84 -0.68 0.83
N LYS A 67 10.08 -0.25 0.52
CA LYS A 67 11.24 -0.46 1.40
C LYS A 67 11.06 0.24 2.75
N MET A 68 10.56 1.47 2.75
CA MET A 68 10.30 2.24 3.96
C MET A 68 9.27 1.56 4.84
N ALA A 69 8.18 1.04 4.26
CA ALA A 69 7.15 0.30 5.00
C ALA A 69 7.67 -1.00 5.60
N VAL A 70 8.39 -1.81 4.81
CA VAL A 70 8.99 -3.07 5.29
C VAL A 70 9.98 -2.82 6.43
N ALA A 71 10.78 -1.76 6.33
CA ALA A 71 11.75 -1.37 7.37
C ALA A 71 11.09 -0.95 8.70
N GLN A 72 9.78 -0.70 8.72
CA GLN A 72 9.06 -0.44 9.97
C GLN A 72 8.94 -1.69 10.85
N ASP A 73 9.19 -2.90 10.31
CA ASP A 73 9.25 -4.17 11.05
C ASP A 73 8.04 -4.41 11.97
N ILE A 74 6.85 -4.45 11.38
CA ILE A 74 5.58 -4.60 12.12
C ILE A 74 5.24 -6.06 12.46
N GLY A 75 6.03 -7.01 11.98
CA GLY A 75 5.84 -8.45 12.20
C GLY A 75 4.60 -9.05 11.51
N VAL A 76 3.87 -8.28 10.71
CA VAL A 76 2.73 -8.72 9.88
C VAL A 76 2.91 -8.25 8.43
N CYS A 77 2.03 -8.69 7.53
CA CYS A 77 2.17 -8.43 6.10
C CYS A 77 1.87 -6.98 5.71
N TRP A 78 2.61 -6.46 4.72
CA TRP A 78 2.32 -5.20 4.05
C TRP A 78 1.71 -5.45 2.67
N VAL A 79 0.78 -4.58 2.26
CA VAL A 79 0.13 -4.63 0.94
C VAL A 79 0.19 -3.30 0.19
N MET A 80 -0.02 -3.38 -1.12
CA MET A 80 -0.24 -2.23 -2.01
C MET A 80 -1.37 -2.57 -2.99
N CYS A 81 -2.47 -1.82 -2.97
CA CYS A 81 -3.59 -2.02 -3.88
C CYS A 81 -3.34 -1.41 -5.27
N LYS A 82 -3.79 -2.09 -6.32
CA LYS A 82 -3.55 -1.74 -7.73
C LYS A 82 -2.09 -1.41 -8.05
N GLN A 83 -1.16 -2.19 -7.49
CA GLN A 83 0.28 -2.02 -7.70
C GLN A 83 0.88 -3.29 -8.33
N HIS A 84 0.86 -3.40 -9.66
CA HIS A 84 1.26 -4.64 -10.35
C HIS A 84 2.72 -5.05 -10.05
N ASP A 85 3.62 -4.08 -9.94
CA ASP A 85 5.06 -4.29 -9.72
C ASP A 85 5.49 -4.15 -8.25
N ALA A 86 4.55 -4.27 -7.29
CA ALA A 86 4.88 -4.20 -5.87
C ALA A 86 6.04 -5.15 -5.52
N PRO A 87 7.17 -4.62 -4.98
CA PRO A 87 8.36 -5.42 -4.74
C PRO A 87 8.15 -6.34 -3.54
N ASP A 88 8.88 -7.46 -3.50
CA ASP A 88 8.85 -8.35 -2.34
C ASP A 88 9.35 -7.65 -1.06
N PRO A 89 8.79 -7.99 0.11
CA PRO A 89 7.74 -8.99 0.37
C PRO A 89 6.30 -8.44 0.27
N ILE A 90 6.07 -7.25 -0.30
CA ILE A 90 4.73 -6.63 -0.37
C ILE A 90 3.78 -7.48 -1.22
N ILE A 91 2.56 -7.67 -0.75
CA ILE A 91 1.50 -8.34 -1.51
C ILE A 91 0.73 -7.29 -2.31
N ASN A 92 0.68 -7.42 -3.64
CA ASN A 92 -0.19 -6.59 -4.46
C ASN A 92 -1.63 -7.11 -4.38
N THR A 93 -2.60 -6.18 -4.32
CA THR A 93 -4.02 -6.52 -4.15
C THR A 93 -4.89 -5.86 -5.21
N CYS A 94 -6.12 -6.35 -5.33
CA CYS A 94 -7.11 -5.85 -6.29
C CYS A 94 -8.21 -5.03 -5.60
N ASN A 95 -8.74 -4.06 -6.34
CA ASN A 95 -9.91 -3.24 -5.99
C ASN A 95 -10.85 -3.23 -7.20
N GLY A 96 -12.16 -3.25 -6.95
CA GLY A 96 -13.15 -3.26 -8.03
C GLY A 96 -14.51 -3.80 -7.59
N PHE A 97 -15.46 -3.86 -8.53
CA PHE A 97 -16.69 -4.66 -8.38
C PHE A 97 -16.44 -6.16 -8.50
N TYR A 98 -15.44 -6.53 -9.31
CA TYR A 98 -15.01 -7.90 -9.53
C TYR A 98 -13.48 -7.95 -9.56
N CYS A 99 -12.92 -8.96 -8.91
CA CYS A 99 -11.48 -9.26 -8.89
C CYS A 99 -11.22 -10.76 -9.14
N ASP A 100 -12.17 -11.47 -9.75
CA ASP A 100 -12.08 -12.88 -10.13
C ASP A 100 -10.96 -13.12 -11.15
N TYR A 101 -10.69 -12.16 -12.04
CA TYR A 101 -9.58 -12.20 -13.00
C TYR A 101 -8.19 -11.95 -12.37
N PHE A 102 -8.13 -11.35 -11.18
CA PHE A 102 -6.87 -10.92 -10.59
C PHE A 102 -6.02 -12.09 -10.08
N TYR A 103 -4.70 -11.98 -10.25
CA TYR A 103 -3.69 -12.82 -9.63
C TYR A 103 -2.58 -11.93 -9.05
N ALA A 104 -1.99 -12.37 -7.92
CA ALA A 104 -0.85 -11.67 -7.35
C ALA A 104 0.37 -11.72 -8.29
N ASN A 105 1.27 -10.75 -8.19
CA ASN A 105 2.40 -10.58 -9.10
C ASN A 105 3.51 -11.63 -8.95
N LYS A 106 3.36 -12.53 -7.97
CA LYS A 106 4.22 -13.70 -7.72
C LYS A 106 3.37 -14.90 -7.29
N PRO A 107 3.75 -16.14 -7.67
CA PRO A 107 2.94 -17.33 -7.41
C PRO A 107 2.84 -17.72 -5.93
N TYR A 108 3.77 -17.28 -5.09
CA TYR A 108 3.75 -17.52 -3.63
C TYR A 108 2.99 -16.45 -2.84
N LYS A 109 2.49 -15.39 -3.51
CA LYS A 109 1.68 -14.37 -2.85
C LYS A 109 0.19 -14.75 -2.93
N PRO A 110 -0.58 -14.59 -1.85
CA PRO A 110 -2.00 -14.91 -1.87
C PRO A 110 -2.77 -13.90 -2.75
N LYS A 111 -3.89 -14.36 -3.33
CA LYS A 111 -4.86 -13.50 -3.99
C LYS A 111 -5.68 -12.74 -2.95
N MET A 112 -5.67 -11.41 -3.00
CA MET A 112 -6.39 -10.56 -2.05
C MET A 112 -7.19 -9.46 -2.76
N TRP A 113 -8.41 -9.22 -2.29
CA TRP A 113 -9.33 -8.18 -2.76
C TRP A 113 -9.55 -7.19 -1.62
N THR A 114 -8.93 -6.01 -1.70
CA THR A 114 -8.92 -5.02 -0.62
C THR A 114 -10.16 -4.12 -0.63
N GLU A 115 -10.72 -3.81 -1.80
CA GLU A 115 -11.94 -3.01 -1.92
C GLU A 115 -12.96 -3.70 -2.83
N ALA A 116 -13.87 -4.46 -2.22
CA ALA A 116 -15.05 -5.00 -2.89
C ALA A 116 -16.13 -3.93 -2.95
N TRP A 117 -16.19 -3.20 -4.07
CA TRP A 117 -17.09 -2.08 -4.22
C TRP A 117 -18.55 -2.55 -4.13
N THR A 118 -19.25 -2.09 -3.10
CA THR A 118 -20.67 -2.41 -2.83
C THR A 118 -21.62 -1.36 -3.40
N GLY A 119 -21.07 -0.34 -4.06
CA GLY A 119 -21.79 0.79 -4.64
C GLY A 119 -20.81 1.86 -5.11
N CYS A 120 -21.32 3.05 -5.42
CA CYS A 120 -20.54 4.22 -5.80
C CYS A 120 -20.80 5.38 -4.83
N ASN A 121 -19.87 6.31 -4.75
CA ASN A 121 -20.11 7.56 -4.02
C ASN A 121 -21.22 8.36 -4.70
N ASN A 122 -22.07 9.02 -3.90
CA ASN A 122 -23.17 9.86 -4.39
C ASN A 122 -22.64 11.21 -4.88
N ILE A 123 -21.91 11.21 -6.00
CA ILE A 123 -21.51 12.42 -6.72
C ILE A 123 -21.76 12.14 -8.20
N SER A 124 -22.40 13.08 -8.89
CA SER A 124 -22.95 12.96 -10.23
C SER A 124 -21.92 12.80 -11.37
N GLN A 125 -20.82 12.08 -11.16
CA GLN A 125 -19.84 11.67 -12.17
C GLN A 125 -18.79 10.76 -11.52
N GLN A 126 -18.98 9.44 -11.65
CA GLN A 126 -17.96 8.39 -11.84
C GLN A 126 -18.58 7.03 -11.47
N CYS A 127 -19.18 6.40 -12.48
CA CYS A 127 -19.26 4.95 -12.61
C CYS A 127 -18.21 4.53 -13.63
#